data_AF-A0A842SFL8-F1
#
_entry.id   AF-A0A842SFL8-F1
#
_cell.length_a   1.000
_cell.length_b   1.000
_cell.length_c   1.000
_cell.angle_alpha   90.00
_cell.angle_beta   90.00
_cell.angle_gamma   90.00
#
_symmetry.space_group_name_H-M   'P 1'
#
loop_
_entity.id
_entity.type
_entity.pdbx_description
1 polymer ?
#
loop_
_entity_poly.entity_id
_entity_poly.type
_entity_poly.pdbx_seq_one_letter_code
_entity_poly.pdbx_strand_id
1 'polypeptide(L)' 'MKAISVEPNKTQKLKDYLSKNNFLKKNYKFKKQEDKIIIPVKKISKKIKSKIKSKFPGSEFIKADFKKRDIKKTYKD' A
#
# COMPACT_ATOMS: atom_id res chain seq x y z
N MET A 1 -4.01 7.10 -6.44
CA MET A 1 -2.70 6.41 -6.35
C MET A 1 -2.92 4.90 -6.32
N LYS A 2 -1.93 4.05 -6.62
CA LYS A 2 -2.11 2.57 -6.55
C LYS A 2 -1.84 2.07 -5.13
N ALA A 3 -2.71 1.21 -4.65
CA ALA A 3 -2.61 0.60 -3.33
C ALA A 3 -2.96 -0.89 -3.39
N ILE A 4 -2.58 -1.61 -2.34
CA ILE A 4 -3.07 -2.95 -2.06
C ILE A 4 -3.78 -2.92 -0.72
N SER A 5 -5.02 -3.36 -0.72
CA SER A 5 -5.79 -3.66 0.50
C SER A 5 -5.45 -5.07 0.95
N VAL A 6 -5.09 -5.22 2.22
CA VAL A 6 -4.73 -6.51 2.83
C VAL A 6 -5.17 -6.54 4.29
N GLU A 7 -5.42 -7.72 4.83
CA GLU A 7 -5.70 -7.89 6.26
C GLU A 7 -4.49 -7.48 7.13
N PRO A 8 -4.71 -6.95 8.35
CA PRO A 8 -3.64 -6.57 9.28
C PRO A 8 -2.66 -7.72 9.55
N ASN A 9 -3.17 -8.94 9.71
CA ASN A 9 -2.36 -10.14 9.99
C ASN A 9 -1.39 -10.51 8.85
N LYS A 10 -1.71 -10.13 7.60
CA LYS A 10 -0.90 -10.40 6.41
C LYS A 10 -0.09 -9.17 5.96
N THR A 11 -0.31 -8.02 6.59
CA THR A 11 0.31 -6.74 6.22
C THR A 11 1.82 -6.78 6.28
N GLN A 12 2.39 -7.34 7.34
CA GLN A 12 3.84 -7.41 7.52
C GLN A 12 4.49 -8.22 6.39
N LYS A 13 3.98 -9.42 6.10
CA LYS A 13 4.47 -10.29 5.01
C LYS A 13 4.37 -9.60 3.64
N LEU A 14 3.26 -8.91 3.37
CA LEU A 14 3.08 -8.18 2.11
C LEU A 14 4.02 -6.98 2.02
N LYS A 15 4.20 -6.23 3.12
CA LYS A 15 5.14 -5.10 3.21
C LYS A 15 6.57 -5.56 2.91
N ASP A 16 7.02 -6.66 3.52
CA ASP A 16 8.35 -7.20 3.31
C ASP A 16 8.55 -7.65 1.85
N TYR A 17 7.56 -8.33 1.27
CA TYR A 17 7.59 -8.70 -0.14
C TYR A 17 7.68 -7.47 -1.07
N LEU A 18 6.83 -6.46 -0.85
CA LEU A 18 6.82 -5.24 -1.64
C LEU A 18 8.11 -4.42 -1.46
N SER A 19 8.69 -4.43 -0.26
CA SER A 19 9.96 -3.76 0.04
C SER A 19 11.12 -4.44 -0.68
N LYS A 20 11.23 -5.77 -0.56
CA LYS A 20 12.26 -6.58 -1.23
C LYS A 20 12.23 -6.42 -2.75
N ASN A 21 11.05 -6.33 -3.35
CA ASN A 21 10.88 -6.15 -4.79
C ASN A 21 10.83 -4.67 -5.23
N ASN A 22 11.14 -3.72 -4.34
CA ASN A 22 11.13 -2.27 -4.60
C ASN A 22 9.78 -1.72 -5.14
N PHE A 23 8.67 -2.41 -4.87
CA PHE A 23 7.32 -1.98 -5.25
C PHE A 23 6.64 -1.11 -4.19
N LEU A 24 7.17 -1.04 -2.97
CA LEU A 24 6.60 -0.24 -1.89
C LEU A 24 6.81 1.27 -2.12
N LYS A 25 5.76 2.09 -1.97
CA LYS A 25 5.83 3.56 -2.03
C LYS A 25 6.14 4.13 -0.64
N LYS A 26 7.42 4.10 -0.24
CA LYS A 26 7.92 4.52 1.09
C LYS A 26 7.55 5.95 1.50
N ASN A 27 7.32 6.86 0.55
CA ASN A 27 6.99 8.26 0.85
C ASN A 27 5.60 8.45 1.47
N TYR A 28 4.73 7.43 1.38
CA TYR A 28 3.34 7.48 1.85
C TYR A 28 3.15 6.56 3.05
N LYS A 29 2.41 7.03 4.05
CA LYS A 29 2.03 6.20 5.22
C LYS A 29 0.98 5.15 4.80
N PHE A 30 1.00 4.01 5.49
CA PHE A 30 -0.10 3.04 5.42
C PHE A 30 -1.36 3.68 6.01
N LYS A 31 -2.53 3.40 5.42
CA LYS A 31 -3.82 3.78 5.99
C LYS A 31 -4.49 2.52 6.52
N LYS A 32 -5.07 2.56 7.72
CA LYS A 32 -6.04 1.56 8.13
C LYS A 32 -7.42 2.04 7.64
N GLN A 33 -8.13 1.17 6.93
CA GLN A 33 -9.47 1.42 6.44
C GLN A 33 -10.33 0.27 6.93
N GLU A 34 -11.17 0.55 7.93
CA GLU A 34 -11.97 -0.46 8.64
C GLU A 34 -11.07 -1.60 9.16
N ASP A 35 -11.32 -2.83 8.70
CA ASP A 35 -10.56 -4.04 9.06
C ASP A 35 -9.39 -4.36 8.12
N LYS A 36 -9.07 -3.46 7.18
CA LYS A 36 -8.01 -3.67 6.20
C LYS A 36 -6.94 -2.60 6.30
N ILE A 37 -5.72 -2.98 5.96
CA ILE A 37 -4.59 -2.07 5.81
C ILE A 37 -4.39 -1.78 4.31
N ILE A 38 -4.37 -0.50 3.98
CA ILE A 38 -4.13 -0.01 2.64
C ILE A 38 -2.65 0.38 2.51
N ILE A 39 -1.93 -0.40 1.69
CA ILE A 39 -0.50 -0.26 1.46
C ILE A 39 -0.27 0.45 0.11
N PRO A 40 0.37 1.63 0.09
CA PRO A 40 0.70 2.32 -1.15
C PRO A 40 1.81 1.59 -1.91
N VAL A 41 1.60 1.40 -3.22
CA VAL A 41 2.55 0.70 -4.10
C VAL A 41 2.87 1.51 -5.36
N LYS A 42 4.04 1.24 -5.93
CA LYS A 42 4.47 1.76 -7.24
C LYS A 42 3.65 1.11 -8.37
N LYS A 43 3.86 1.58 -9.60
CA LYS A 43 3.23 1.00 -10.79
C LYS A 43 3.80 -0.41 -11.00
N ILE A 44 2.95 -1.42 -10.89
CA ILE A 44 3.32 -2.83 -11.08
C ILE A 44 2.64 -3.40 -12.34
N SER A 45 3.35 -4.24 -13.08
CA SER A 45 2.88 -4.90 -14.31
C SER A 45 1.84 -6.00 -14.03
N LYS A 46 1.01 -6.34 -15.03
CA LYS A 46 -0.04 -7.37 -14.92
C LYS A 46 0.49 -8.72 -14.42
N LYS A 47 1.68 -9.15 -14.88
CA LYS A 47 2.35 -10.39 -14.45
C LYS A 47 2.58 -10.46 -12.94
N ILE A 48 3.02 -9.36 -12.32
CA ILE A 48 3.30 -9.32 -10.87
C ILE A 48 2.01 -9.22 -10.07
N LYS A 49 0.99 -8.51 -10.59
CA LYS A 49 -0.33 -8.46 -9.95
C LYS A 49 -0.94 -9.85 -9.80
N SER A 50 -0.86 -10.69 -10.83
CA SER A 50 -1.33 -12.08 -10.78
C SER A 50 -0.55 -12.90 -9.73
N LYS A 51 0.78 -12.75 -9.67
CA LYS A 51 1.61 -13.43 -8.65
C LYS A 51 1.24 -13.03 -7.22
N ILE A 52 1.02 -11.74 -6.96
CA ILE A 52 0.63 -11.25 -5.62
C ILE A 52 -0.75 -11.78 -5.24
N LYS A 53 -1.73 -11.77 -6.15
CA LYS A 53 -3.07 -12.32 -5.91
C LYS A 53 -3.05 -13.81 -5.57
N SER A 54 -2.19 -14.58 -6.26
CA SER A 54 -2.01 -16.01 -6.00
C SER A 54 -1.32 -16.29 -4.65
N LYS A 55 -0.29 -15.51 -4.28
CA LYS A 55 0.48 -15.74 -3.05
C LYS A 55 -0.17 -15.18 -1.79
N PHE A 56 -1.02 -14.16 -1.93
CA PHE A 56 -1.70 -13.50 -0.82
C PHE A 56 -3.22 -13.46 -1.09
N PRO A 57 -3.93 -14.59 -0.90
CA PRO A 57 -5.38 -14.66 -1.07
C PRO A 57 -6.08 -13.67 -0.12
N GLY A 58 -7.08 -12.97 -0.65
CA GLY A 58 -7.77 -11.85 0.02
C GLY A 58 -7.12 -10.48 -0.18
N SER A 59 -6.00 -10.39 -0.91
CA SER A 59 -5.36 -9.10 -1.24
C SER A 59 -5.93 -8.51 -2.52
N GLU A 60 -6.40 -7.28 -2.46
CA GLU A 60 -7.03 -6.60 -3.60
C GLU A 60 -6.28 -5.33 -4.00
N PHE A 61 -6.10 -5.17 -5.32
CA PHE A 61 -5.49 -3.96 -5.86
C PHE A 61 -6.56 -2.88 -6.01
N ILE A 62 -6.53 -1.91 -5.10
CA ILE A 62 -7.48 -0.81 -5.10
C ILE A 62 -6.83 0.49 -5.56
N LYS A 63 -7.66 1.40 -6.07
CA LYS A 63 -7.29 2.79 -6.26
C LYS A 63 -7.64 3.53 -4.97
N ALA A 64 -6.62 3.84 -4.17
CA ALA A 64 -6.82 4.62 -2.95
C ALA A 64 -6.38 6.07 -3.17
N ASP A 65 -7.16 6.98 -2.60
CA ASP A 65 -6.79 8.39 -2.48
C ASP A 65 -5.93 8.60 -1.23
N PHE A 66 -4.62 8.52 -1.44
CA PHE A 66 -3.66 8.95 -0.44
C PHE A 66 -3.51 10.46 -0.59
N LYS A 67 -4.22 11.23 0.25
CA LYS A 67 -3.84 12.61 0.53
C LYS A 67 -2.33 12.61 0.81
N LYS A 68 -1.55 13.28 -0.04
CA LYS A 68 -0.12 13.52 0.21
C LYS A 68 -0.03 14.17 1.60
N ARG A 69 1.11 14.01 2.28
CA ARG A 69 1.39 14.81 3.48
C ARG A 69 0.96 16.25 3.19
N ASP A 70 0.08 16.80 4.03
CA ASP A 70 -0.16 18.24 4.08
C ASP A 70 1.20 18.86 4.43
N ILE A 71 1.96 19.21 3.41
CA ILE A 71 3.06 20.15 3.54
C ILE A 71 2.39 21.52 3.45
N LYS A 72 1.54 21.85 4.42
CA LYS A 72 1.10 23.22 4.64
C LYS A 72 1.46 23.58 6.06
N LYS A 73 2.66 24.17 6.13
CA LYS A 73 3.24 25.06 7.14
C LYS A 73 2.60 24.99 8.53
N THR A 74 3.43 24.61 9.50
CA THR A 74 3.44 25.30 10.80
C THR A 74 3.30 26.81 10.56
N TYR A 75 2.14 27.38 10.86
CA TYR A 75 2.11 28.75 11.36
C TYR A 75 2.30 28.63 12.86
N LYS A 76 3.42 29.16 13.33
CA LYS A 76 3.56 29.59 14.72
C LYS A 76 2.64 30.80 14.87
N ASP A 77 1.70 30.72 15.79
CA ASP A 77 1.20 31.84 16.60
C ASP A 77 0.78 31.25 17.96
#